data_AF-A0A958TEL6-F1
#
_entry.id   AF-A0A958TEL6-F1
#
_cell.length_a   1.000
_cell.length_b   1.000
_cell.length_c   1.000
_cell.angle_alpha   90.00
_cell.angle_beta   90.00
_cell.angle_gamma   90.00
#
_symmetry.space_group_name_H-M   'P 1'
#
loop_
_entity.id
_entity.type
_entity.pdbx_description
1 polymer ?
#
loop_
_entity_poly.entity_id
_entity_poly.type
_entity_poly.pdbx_seq_one_letter_code
_entity_poly.pdbx_strand_id
1 'polypeptide(L)'
;MRTLLFFTCFILYLPAEAQRSDFQQIDFKKADAIARRYQGEALVHLPVLALRLTAQLKTDVERFRVLYYWVTHNIRGTYYLTMENARLYENWGHDPKALNEQLREFKKTVFDQLLNKKETLCTGYAFLLQELSGYVGLECKIVHGYGLINDLKALESQIPNHSWNAVKLDGKWYLCDATWASGTIDEVTHRFEFRYDDSFFLMTPSEFAKTHRPLDANWDLLQELPD
;
A
#
# COMPACT_ATOMS: atom_id res chain seq x y z
N MET A 1 -27.63 -10.96 55.91
CA MET A 1 -27.55 -10.38 54.55
C MET A 1 -26.07 -10.20 54.22
N ARG A 2 -25.51 -10.97 53.27
CA ARG A 2 -24.10 -10.88 52.88
C ARG A 2 -23.98 -9.89 51.72
N THR A 3 -23.33 -8.77 51.94
CA THR A 3 -23.08 -7.74 50.94
C THR A 3 -21.90 -8.19 50.06
N LEU A 4 -22.15 -8.50 48.79
CA LEU A 4 -21.07 -8.73 47.81
C LEU A 4 -20.52 -7.37 47.36
N LEU A 5 -19.24 -7.11 47.62
CA LEU A 5 -18.50 -6.05 46.95
C LEU A 5 -18.12 -6.51 45.55
N PHE A 6 -18.61 -5.83 44.52
CA PHE A 6 -18.12 -5.95 43.16
C PHE A 6 -16.90 -5.06 42.98
N PHE A 7 -15.72 -5.68 42.81
CA PHE A 7 -14.54 -5.00 42.29
C PHE A 7 -14.69 -4.88 40.77
N THR A 8 -15.07 -3.70 40.29
CA THR A 8 -14.95 -3.36 38.87
C THR A 8 -13.47 -3.10 38.54
N CYS A 9 -12.84 -4.07 37.89
CA CYS A 9 -11.51 -3.93 37.32
C CYS A 9 -11.62 -3.00 36.10
N PHE A 10 -11.15 -1.75 36.23
CA PHE A 10 -10.97 -0.87 35.07
C PHE A 10 -9.75 -1.38 34.29
N ILE A 11 -10.01 -2.12 33.22
CA ILE A 11 -9.00 -2.39 32.19
C ILE A 11 -8.77 -1.07 31.47
N LEU A 12 -7.68 -0.37 31.81
CA LEU A 12 -7.16 0.75 31.02
C LEU A 12 -6.65 0.15 29.70
N TYR A 13 -7.49 0.18 28.67
CA TYR A 13 -7.05 0.01 27.30
C TYR A 13 -6.17 1.20 26.96
N LEU A 14 -4.85 1.03 27.02
CA LEU A 14 -3.94 1.92 26.30
C LEU A 14 -4.27 1.71 24.81
N PRO A 15 -4.72 2.74 24.08
CA PRO A 15 -4.85 2.59 22.64
C PRO A 15 -3.46 2.26 22.13
N ALA A 16 -3.33 1.12 21.43
CA ALA A 16 -2.19 0.92 20.55
C ALA A 16 -2.12 2.20 19.70
N GLU A 17 -1.08 3.00 19.89
CA GLU A 17 -0.97 4.30 19.24
C GLU A 17 -1.12 4.07 17.74
N ALA A 18 -2.26 4.50 17.20
CA ALA A 18 -2.52 4.30 15.80
C ALA A 18 -1.59 5.24 15.06
N GLN A 19 -0.88 4.80 14.04
CA GLN A 19 -0.11 5.72 13.20
C GLN A 19 -1.02 6.84 12.64
N ARG A 20 -2.25 6.51 12.29
CA ARG A 20 -3.30 7.48 11.96
C ARG A 20 -3.71 8.42 13.11
N SER A 21 -3.51 8.04 14.37
CA SER A 21 -3.86 8.88 15.52
C SER A 21 -3.00 10.13 15.67
N ASP A 22 -1.82 10.15 15.06
CA ASP A 22 -1.00 11.36 14.93
C ASP A 22 -1.76 12.51 14.23
N PHE A 23 -2.81 12.17 13.47
CA PHE A 23 -3.61 13.10 12.66
C PHE A 23 -5.11 13.13 13.05
N GLN A 24 -5.49 12.81 14.29
CA GLN A 24 -6.91 12.77 14.71
C GLN A 24 -7.70 14.06 14.43
N GLN A 25 -7.01 15.19 14.45
CA GLN A 25 -7.54 16.53 14.18
C GLN A 25 -7.75 16.84 12.68
N ILE A 26 -7.30 15.99 11.76
CA ILE A 26 -7.42 16.19 10.32
C ILE A 26 -8.65 15.44 9.78
N ASP A 27 -9.59 16.18 9.16
CA ASP A 27 -10.70 15.58 8.41
C ASP A 27 -10.31 15.33 6.95
N PHE A 28 -10.16 14.06 6.59
CA PHE A 28 -9.77 13.64 5.24
C PHE A 28 -10.86 13.80 4.17
N LYS A 29 -12.11 14.19 4.51
CA LYS A 29 -13.20 14.34 3.54
C LYS A 29 -12.86 15.26 2.38
N LYS A 30 -12.11 16.33 2.63
CA LYS A 30 -11.69 17.27 1.58
C LYS A 30 -10.75 16.59 0.59
N ALA A 31 -9.73 15.88 1.07
CA ALA A 31 -8.80 15.11 0.26
C ALA A 31 -9.56 14.05 -0.56
N ASP A 32 -10.44 13.27 0.07
CA ASP A 32 -11.22 12.23 -0.58
C ASP A 32 -12.17 12.79 -1.65
N ALA A 33 -12.78 13.96 -1.39
CA ALA A 33 -13.64 14.64 -2.36
C ALA A 33 -12.86 15.13 -3.58
N ILE A 34 -11.65 15.63 -3.39
CA ILE A 34 -10.76 16.01 -4.50
C ILE A 34 -10.38 14.77 -5.31
N ALA A 35 -9.98 13.67 -4.67
CA ALA A 35 -9.62 12.44 -5.36
C ALA A 35 -10.78 11.92 -6.24
N ARG A 36 -12.02 11.92 -5.71
CA ARG A 36 -13.21 11.55 -6.48
C ARG A 36 -13.47 12.47 -7.68
N ARG A 37 -13.21 13.78 -7.55
CA ARG A 37 -13.39 14.73 -8.66
C ARG A 37 -12.46 14.44 -9.84
N TYR A 38 -11.27 13.90 -9.58
CA TYR A 38 -10.29 13.51 -10.60
C TYR A 38 -10.37 12.03 -10.95
N GLN A 39 -11.42 11.31 -10.53
CA GLN A 39 -11.58 9.91 -10.88
C GLN A 39 -11.61 9.73 -12.41
N GLY A 40 -10.90 8.73 -12.90
CA GLY A 40 -10.81 8.43 -14.33
C GLY A 40 -9.70 9.18 -15.06
N GLU A 41 -9.00 10.12 -14.43
CA GLU A 41 -7.87 10.84 -15.05
C GLU A 41 -6.80 9.87 -15.59
N ALA A 42 -6.20 10.23 -16.73
CA ALA A 42 -5.20 9.41 -17.39
C ALA A 42 -3.83 9.52 -16.71
N LEU A 43 -3.00 8.48 -16.84
CA LEU A 43 -1.65 8.43 -16.27
C LEU A 43 -0.57 9.05 -17.17
N VAL A 44 -0.96 9.72 -18.26
CA VAL A 44 -0.04 10.27 -19.27
C VAL A 44 0.82 11.44 -18.73
N HIS A 45 0.32 12.18 -17.74
CA HIS A 45 0.99 13.35 -17.17
C HIS A 45 0.95 13.30 -15.63
N LEU A 46 1.64 12.32 -15.05
CA LEU A 46 1.69 12.11 -13.59
C LEU A 46 2.03 13.38 -12.78
N PRO A 47 3.01 14.23 -13.17
CA PRO A 47 3.29 15.45 -12.41
C PRO A 47 2.10 16.41 -12.35
N VAL A 48 1.38 16.55 -13.48
CA VAL A 48 0.20 17.43 -13.57
C VAL A 48 -0.94 16.87 -12.72
N LEU A 49 -1.16 15.56 -12.76
CA LEU A 49 -2.16 14.90 -11.92
C LEU A 49 -1.85 15.09 -10.43
N ALA A 50 -0.61 14.84 -10.02
CA ALA A 50 -0.20 14.96 -8.62
C ALA A 50 -0.36 16.41 -8.09
N LEU A 51 0.05 17.40 -8.89
CA LEU A 51 -0.13 18.82 -8.56
C LEU A 51 -1.61 19.20 -8.46
N ARG A 52 -2.45 18.74 -9.39
CA ARG A 52 -3.90 19.03 -9.39
C ARG A 52 -4.64 18.42 -8.20
N LEU A 53 -4.28 17.19 -7.83
CA LEU A 53 -4.83 16.49 -6.66
C LEU A 53 -4.47 17.23 -5.36
N THR A 54 -3.24 17.75 -5.26
CA THR A 54 -2.71 18.27 -3.99
C THR A 54 -2.81 19.78 -3.82
N ALA A 55 -3.07 20.56 -4.88
CA ALA A 55 -3.00 22.03 -4.88
C ALA A 55 -3.82 22.75 -3.79
N GLN A 56 -4.92 22.17 -3.31
CA GLN A 56 -5.81 22.79 -2.33
C GLN A 56 -5.62 22.25 -0.90
N LEU A 57 -4.67 21.34 -0.70
CA LEU A 57 -4.43 20.66 0.57
C LEU A 57 -3.20 21.26 1.24
N LYS A 58 -3.27 21.42 2.57
CA LYS A 58 -2.28 22.22 3.31
C LYS A 58 -1.24 21.37 4.01
N THR A 59 -1.66 20.20 4.50
CA THR A 59 -0.80 19.29 5.26
C THR A 59 -0.27 18.17 4.37
N ASP A 60 0.91 17.65 4.69
CA ASP A 60 1.48 16.53 3.94
C ASP A 60 0.63 15.27 4.05
N VAL A 61 -0.03 15.03 5.19
CA VAL A 61 -0.95 13.90 5.35
C VAL A 61 -2.19 14.02 4.47
N GLU A 62 -2.78 15.22 4.31
CA GLU A 62 -3.89 15.43 3.37
C GLU A 62 -3.42 15.23 1.92
N ARG A 63 -2.24 15.76 1.58
CA ARG A 63 -1.64 15.62 0.24
C ARG A 63 -1.35 14.16 -0.07
N PHE A 64 -0.83 13.40 0.88
CA PHE A 64 -0.65 11.96 0.71
C PHE A 64 -1.99 11.23 0.61
N ARG A 65 -2.97 11.59 1.45
CA ARG A 65 -4.31 10.99 1.45
C ARG A 65 -4.98 11.07 0.08
N VAL A 66 -4.98 12.23 -0.56
CA VAL A 66 -5.63 12.39 -1.87
C VAL A 66 -4.97 11.53 -2.94
N LEU A 67 -3.64 11.38 -2.92
CA LEU A 67 -2.90 10.55 -3.87
C LEU A 67 -3.20 9.07 -3.63
N TYR A 68 -3.09 8.62 -2.37
CA TYR A 68 -3.42 7.26 -1.96
C TYR A 68 -4.86 6.89 -2.36
N TYR A 69 -5.83 7.72 -1.98
CA TYR A 69 -7.23 7.49 -2.26
C TYR A 69 -7.52 7.48 -3.77
N TRP A 70 -6.87 8.37 -4.54
CA TRP A 70 -7.01 8.36 -5.99
C TRP A 70 -6.49 7.05 -6.57
N VAL A 71 -5.30 6.59 -6.18
CA VAL A 71 -4.74 5.32 -6.65
C VAL A 71 -5.69 4.15 -6.34
N THR A 72 -6.18 4.06 -5.10
CA THR A 72 -7.01 2.92 -4.67
C THR A 72 -8.38 2.83 -5.34
N HIS A 73 -8.87 3.93 -5.90
CA HIS A 73 -10.17 4.01 -6.57
C HIS A 73 -10.08 4.04 -8.10
N ASN A 74 -8.87 4.08 -8.66
CA ASN A 74 -8.66 4.22 -10.11
C ASN A 74 -7.86 3.08 -10.73
N ILE A 75 -7.03 2.41 -9.93
CA ILE A 75 -6.16 1.34 -10.39
C ILE A 75 -6.74 -0.01 -9.95
N ARG A 76 -6.74 -0.99 -10.84
CA ARG A 76 -7.22 -2.35 -10.59
C ARG A 76 -6.06 -3.32 -10.43
N GLY A 77 -6.22 -4.26 -9.51
CA GLY A 77 -5.38 -5.45 -9.44
C GLY A 77 -5.65 -6.32 -10.67
N THR A 78 -4.66 -7.09 -11.12
CA THR A 78 -4.88 -8.07 -12.20
C THR A 78 -4.28 -9.42 -11.87
N TYR A 79 -5.16 -10.44 -11.96
CA TYR A 79 -4.80 -11.83 -11.74
C TYR A 79 -3.73 -12.31 -12.72
N TYR A 80 -3.83 -11.86 -13.98
CA TYR A 80 -2.95 -12.29 -15.05
C TYR A 80 -1.49 -11.90 -14.78
N LEU A 81 -1.22 -10.64 -14.43
CA LEU A 81 0.16 -10.22 -14.12
C LEU A 81 0.68 -10.90 -12.85
N THR A 82 -0.18 -11.09 -11.83
CA THR A 82 0.22 -11.81 -10.61
C THR A 82 0.66 -13.23 -10.94
N MET A 83 -0.08 -13.95 -11.77
CA MET A 83 0.27 -15.32 -12.15
C MET A 83 1.44 -15.39 -13.13
N GLU A 84 1.57 -14.45 -14.05
CA GLU A 84 2.73 -14.35 -14.92
C GLU A 84 4.01 -14.12 -14.10
N ASN A 85 3.97 -13.22 -13.12
CA ASN A 85 5.08 -13.00 -12.19
C ASN A 85 5.46 -14.29 -11.46
N ALA A 86 4.48 -15.02 -10.89
CA ALA A 86 4.74 -16.29 -10.21
C ALA A 86 5.42 -17.32 -11.14
N ARG A 87 4.94 -17.45 -12.38
CA ARG A 87 5.52 -18.36 -13.40
C ARG A 87 6.95 -17.99 -13.77
N LEU A 88 7.34 -16.71 -13.72
CA LEU A 88 8.73 -16.32 -13.96
C LEU A 88 9.67 -16.91 -12.90
N TYR A 89 9.28 -16.84 -11.62
CA TYR A 89 10.05 -17.46 -10.54
C TYR A 89 10.07 -18.98 -10.63
N GLU A 90 8.95 -19.61 -10.99
CA GLU A 90 8.91 -21.07 -11.21
C GLU A 90 9.83 -21.52 -12.34
N ASN A 91 9.80 -20.82 -13.48
CA ASN A 91 10.55 -21.19 -14.67
C ASN A 91 12.03 -20.84 -14.58
N TRP A 92 12.38 -19.70 -13.96
CA TRP A 92 13.73 -19.13 -14.02
C TRP A 92 14.39 -18.95 -12.65
N GLY A 93 13.72 -19.30 -11.55
CA GLY A 93 14.26 -19.13 -10.19
C GLY A 93 15.59 -19.83 -9.92
N HIS A 94 15.92 -20.85 -10.72
CA HIS A 94 17.20 -21.56 -10.66
C HIS A 94 18.35 -20.83 -11.38
N ASP A 95 18.07 -19.85 -12.24
CA ASP A 95 19.05 -19.02 -12.94
C ASP A 95 18.78 -17.52 -12.68
N PRO A 96 19.46 -16.92 -11.69
CA PRO A 96 19.25 -15.51 -11.35
C PRO A 96 19.53 -14.54 -12.50
N LYS A 97 20.42 -14.86 -13.44
CA LYS A 97 20.71 -13.95 -14.57
C LYS A 97 19.54 -13.96 -15.55
N ALA A 98 19.07 -15.15 -15.92
CA ALA A 98 17.91 -15.30 -16.80
C ALA A 98 16.66 -14.70 -16.16
N LEU A 99 16.40 -14.99 -14.87
CA LEU A 99 15.27 -14.41 -14.14
C LEU A 99 15.29 -12.88 -14.17
N ASN A 100 16.44 -12.25 -13.93
CA ASN A 100 16.55 -10.78 -13.95
C ASN A 100 16.29 -10.18 -15.34
N GLU A 101 16.66 -10.88 -16.41
CA GLU A 101 16.33 -10.46 -17.77
C GLU A 101 14.82 -10.56 -18.03
N GLN A 102 14.20 -11.67 -17.65
CA GLN A 102 12.75 -11.87 -17.81
C GLN A 102 11.94 -10.87 -16.97
N LEU A 103 12.33 -10.63 -15.72
CA LEU A 103 11.70 -9.63 -14.85
C LEU A 103 11.80 -8.22 -15.43
N ARG A 104 12.87 -7.90 -16.16
CA ARG A 104 13.03 -6.59 -16.82
C ARG A 104 12.03 -6.41 -17.95
N GLU A 105 11.83 -7.42 -18.78
CA GLU A 105 10.82 -7.37 -19.84
C GLU A 105 9.42 -7.38 -19.26
N PHE A 106 9.15 -8.22 -18.27
CA PHE A 106 7.88 -8.25 -17.55
C PHE A 106 7.54 -6.90 -16.92
N LYS A 107 8.51 -6.21 -16.32
CA LYS A 107 8.34 -4.86 -15.78
C LYS A 107 7.83 -3.87 -16.84
N LYS A 108 8.28 -3.98 -18.10
CA LYS A 108 7.74 -3.15 -19.20
C LYS A 108 6.27 -3.44 -19.45
N THR A 109 5.89 -4.73 -19.49
CA THR A 109 4.49 -5.16 -19.64
C THR A 109 3.61 -4.63 -18.51
N VAL A 110 4.08 -4.71 -17.26
CA VAL A 110 3.38 -4.18 -16.08
C VAL A 110 3.13 -2.68 -16.23
N PHE A 111 4.12 -1.90 -16.64
CA PHE A 111 3.96 -0.46 -16.81
C PHE A 111 3.12 -0.08 -18.02
N ASP A 112 3.22 -0.80 -19.13
CA ASP A 112 2.35 -0.58 -20.28
C ASP A 112 0.88 -0.82 -19.90
N GLN A 113 0.60 -1.92 -19.20
CA GLN A 113 -0.74 -2.24 -18.73
C GLN A 113 -1.24 -1.23 -17.68
N LEU A 114 -0.38 -0.75 -16.79
CA LEU A 114 -0.72 0.31 -15.84
C LEU A 114 -1.11 1.60 -16.57
N LEU A 115 -0.30 2.07 -17.50
CA LEU A 115 -0.52 3.32 -18.21
C LEU A 115 -1.77 3.28 -19.11
N ASN A 116 -1.95 2.18 -19.84
CA ASN A 116 -2.98 2.07 -20.88
C ASN A 116 -4.31 1.52 -20.34
N LYS A 117 -4.28 0.67 -19.32
CA LYS A 117 -5.47 -0.03 -18.79
C LYS A 117 -5.77 0.28 -17.33
N LYS A 118 -4.87 0.96 -16.61
CA LYS A 118 -4.97 1.18 -15.15
C LYS A 118 -5.10 -0.13 -14.38
N GLU A 119 -4.36 -1.13 -14.83
CA GLU A 119 -4.30 -2.46 -14.24
C GLU A 119 -2.85 -2.79 -13.89
N THR A 120 -2.60 -3.35 -12.72
CA THR A 120 -1.25 -3.73 -12.29
C THR A 120 -1.28 -4.80 -11.18
N LEU A 121 -0.11 -5.33 -10.82
CA LEU A 121 0.13 -6.00 -9.54
C LEU A 121 0.73 -5.04 -8.49
N CYS A 122 1.00 -5.55 -7.29
CA CYS A 122 1.46 -4.78 -6.13
C CYS A 122 2.64 -3.83 -6.40
N THR A 123 3.65 -4.26 -7.16
CA THR A 123 4.80 -3.42 -7.51
C THR A 123 4.41 -2.16 -8.29
N GLY A 124 3.43 -2.23 -9.21
CA GLY A 124 3.00 -1.05 -9.96
C GLY A 124 2.10 -0.12 -9.16
N TYR A 125 1.32 -0.64 -8.19
CA TYR A 125 0.65 0.20 -7.20
C TYR A 125 1.67 0.99 -6.39
N ALA A 126 2.66 0.29 -5.85
CA ALA A 126 3.67 0.90 -4.99
C ALA A 126 4.53 1.93 -5.74
N PHE A 127 4.86 1.63 -7.00
CA PHE A 127 5.54 2.57 -7.89
C PHE A 127 4.72 3.81 -8.18
N LEU A 128 3.45 3.66 -8.55
CA LEU A 128 2.61 4.81 -8.90
C LEU A 128 2.44 5.74 -7.69
N LEU A 129 2.23 5.19 -6.50
CA LEU A 129 2.09 5.99 -5.29
C LEU A 129 3.40 6.70 -4.92
N GLN A 130 4.55 6.04 -5.07
CA GLN A 130 5.87 6.66 -4.90
C GLN A 130 6.08 7.83 -5.87
N GLU A 131 5.83 7.62 -7.17
CA GLU A 131 6.01 8.66 -8.20
C GLU A 131 5.12 9.87 -7.96
N LEU A 132 3.81 9.64 -7.72
CA LEU A 132 2.86 10.72 -7.42
C LEU A 132 3.28 11.51 -6.18
N SER A 133 3.76 10.82 -5.13
CA SER A 133 4.27 11.44 -3.91
C SER A 133 5.53 12.28 -4.18
N GLY A 134 6.47 11.75 -4.97
CA GLY A 134 7.70 12.43 -5.35
C GLY A 134 7.45 13.74 -6.12
N TYR A 135 6.48 13.77 -7.04
CA TYR A 135 6.13 14.99 -7.79
C TYR A 135 5.61 16.13 -6.91
N VAL A 136 5.17 15.83 -5.68
CA VAL A 136 4.69 16.82 -4.71
C VAL A 136 5.64 16.99 -3.53
N GLY A 137 6.84 16.41 -3.61
CA GLY A 137 7.89 16.57 -2.59
C GLY A 137 7.69 15.71 -1.34
N LEU A 138 6.83 14.69 -1.38
CA LEU A 138 6.66 13.74 -0.29
C LEU A 138 7.64 12.58 -0.45
N GLU A 139 8.41 12.28 0.59
CA GLU A 139 9.29 11.11 0.60
C GLU A 139 8.46 9.84 0.75
N CYS A 140 8.39 9.03 -0.32
CA CYS A 140 7.68 7.77 -0.32
C CYS A 140 8.60 6.67 -0.88
N LYS A 141 8.75 5.58 -0.14
CA LYS A 141 9.61 4.45 -0.48
C LYS A 141 8.77 3.22 -0.76
N ILE A 142 9.18 2.46 -1.76
CA ILE A 142 8.66 1.12 -2.00
C ILE A 142 9.36 0.18 -1.01
N VAL A 143 8.56 -0.62 -0.31
CA VAL A 143 9.05 -1.67 0.58
C VAL A 143 8.70 -3.00 -0.06
N HIS A 144 9.71 -3.84 -0.26
CA HIS A 144 9.57 -5.19 -0.79
C HIS A 144 9.55 -6.20 0.35
N GLY A 145 8.73 -7.24 0.23
CA GLY A 145 8.61 -8.25 1.27
C GLY A 145 7.59 -9.33 0.96
N TYR A 146 7.04 -9.90 2.02
CA TYR A 146 6.08 -10.99 1.98
C TYR A 146 4.70 -10.52 2.44
N GLY A 147 3.70 -10.76 1.61
CA GLY A 147 2.28 -10.70 1.98
C GLY A 147 1.82 -12.07 2.43
N LEU A 148 1.33 -12.17 3.67
CA LEU A 148 0.98 -13.44 4.33
C LEU A 148 -0.52 -13.76 4.30
N ILE A 149 -1.34 -12.89 3.68
CA ILE A 149 -2.78 -13.15 3.54
C ILE A 149 -2.97 -14.33 2.60
N ASN A 150 -3.55 -15.41 3.12
CA ASN A 150 -3.85 -16.67 2.43
C ASN A 150 -2.67 -17.51 1.95
N ASP A 151 -1.43 -17.08 2.20
CA ASP A 151 -0.24 -17.84 1.81
C ASP A 151 0.81 -17.86 2.94
N LEU A 152 0.54 -18.65 3.98
CA LEU A 152 1.53 -18.92 5.03
C LEU A 152 2.79 -19.63 4.47
N LYS A 153 2.70 -20.24 3.28
CA LYS A 153 3.83 -20.86 2.58
C LYS A 153 4.69 -19.84 1.84
N ALA A 154 4.26 -18.59 1.72
CA ALA A 154 5.07 -17.52 1.14
C ALA A 154 6.43 -17.41 1.84
N LEU A 155 6.47 -17.60 3.15
CA LEU A 155 7.71 -17.61 3.94
C LEU A 155 8.58 -18.84 3.66
N GLU A 156 7.98 -19.98 3.31
CA GLU A 156 8.71 -21.21 2.96
C GLU A 156 9.44 -21.05 1.62
N SER A 157 8.85 -20.31 0.68
CA SER A 157 9.46 -20.06 -0.64
C SER A 157 10.72 -19.18 -0.58
N GLN A 158 10.88 -18.38 0.48
CA GLN A 158 11.91 -17.32 0.61
C GLN A 158 11.96 -16.34 -0.58
N ILE A 159 10.93 -16.32 -1.43
CA ILE A 159 10.81 -15.41 -2.55
C ILE A 159 9.79 -14.33 -2.16
N PRO A 160 10.20 -13.05 -2.11
CA PRO A 160 9.30 -11.92 -1.83
C PRO A 160 8.16 -11.88 -2.85
N ASN A 161 6.93 -11.86 -2.36
CA ASN A 161 5.72 -11.94 -3.20
C ASN A 161 4.89 -10.64 -3.17
N HIS A 162 5.28 -9.64 -2.39
CA HIS A 162 4.50 -8.42 -2.20
C HIS A 162 5.34 -7.14 -2.15
N SER A 163 4.70 -6.01 -2.42
CA SER A 163 5.31 -4.68 -2.36
C SER A 163 4.28 -3.64 -1.96
N TRP A 164 4.67 -2.75 -1.05
CA TRP A 164 3.83 -1.68 -0.51
C TRP A 164 4.65 -0.40 -0.33
N ASN A 165 4.12 0.61 0.38
CA ASN A 165 4.83 1.87 0.59
C ASN A 165 5.02 2.21 2.06
N ALA A 166 6.14 2.87 2.34
CA ALA A 166 6.33 3.69 3.53
C ALA A 166 6.43 5.16 3.09
N VAL A 167 5.70 6.06 3.74
CA VAL A 167 5.74 7.51 3.46
C VAL A 167 6.24 8.26 4.68
N LYS A 168 7.09 9.27 4.49
CA LYS A 168 7.51 10.18 5.55
C LYS A 168 6.57 11.38 5.59
N LEU A 169 5.92 11.61 6.72
CA LEU A 169 5.00 12.73 6.95
C LEU A 169 5.43 13.41 8.25
N ASP A 170 5.59 14.73 8.25
CA ASP A 170 6.01 15.51 9.43
C ASP A 170 7.23 14.92 10.16
N GLY A 171 8.18 14.35 9.40
CA GLY A 171 9.41 13.75 9.92
C GLY A 171 9.33 12.26 10.28
N LYS A 172 8.14 11.67 10.40
CA LYS A 172 7.93 10.27 10.81
C LYS A 172 7.53 9.37 9.64
N TRP A 173 7.97 8.11 9.65
CA TRP A 173 7.61 7.11 8.64
C TRP A 173 6.30 6.40 8.98
N TYR A 174 5.46 6.18 7.96
CA TYR A 174 4.15 5.56 8.07
C TYR A 174 3.96 4.48 7.01
N LEU A 175 3.30 3.37 7.37
CA LEU A 175 3.04 2.25 6.47
C LEU A 175 1.70 2.36 5.77
N CYS A 176 1.67 2.00 4.50
CA CYS A 176 0.42 1.83 3.77
C CYS A 176 0.53 0.80 2.65
N ASP A 177 -0.59 0.21 2.29
CA ASP A 177 -0.70 -0.66 1.12
C ASP A 177 -1.87 -0.22 0.25
N ALA A 178 -1.58 0.30 -0.95
CA ALA A 178 -2.61 0.67 -1.90
C ALA A 178 -3.20 -0.55 -2.62
N THR A 179 -2.47 -1.66 -2.74
CA THR A 179 -2.92 -2.86 -3.44
C THR A 179 -4.07 -3.51 -2.69
N TRP A 180 -3.85 -3.86 -1.42
CA TRP A 180 -4.86 -4.54 -0.60
C TRP A 180 -5.98 -3.59 -0.17
N ALA A 181 -5.73 -2.29 -0.13
CA ALA A 181 -6.78 -1.30 0.08
C ALA A 181 -7.71 -1.11 -1.11
N SER A 182 -7.28 -1.41 -2.34
CA SER A 182 -8.09 -1.11 -3.53
C SER A 182 -9.28 -2.04 -3.68
N GLY A 183 -9.09 -3.32 -3.34
CA GLY A 183 -10.11 -4.34 -3.52
C GLY A 183 -9.54 -5.75 -3.68
N THR A 184 -10.37 -6.65 -4.19
CA THR A 184 -10.08 -8.08 -4.24
C THR A 184 -10.26 -8.63 -5.65
N ILE A 185 -9.50 -9.67 -5.99
CA ILE A 185 -9.70 -10.44 -7.21
C ILE A 185 -10.57 -11.64 -6.86
N ASP A 186 -11.66 -11.83 -7.58
CA ASP A 186 -12.50 -13.01 -7.46
C ASP A 186 -11.78 -14.24 -8.01
N GLU A 187 -11.66 -15.29 -7.20
CA GLU A 187 -10.87 -16.49 -7.52
C GLU A 187 -11.45 -17.34 -8.65
N VAL A 188 -12.76 -17.20 -8.94
CA VAL A 188 -13.45 -18.01 -9.96
C VAL A 188 -13.43 -17.32 -11.32
N THR A 189 -13.75 -16.02 -11.33
CA THR A 189 -13.88 -15.20 -12.53
C THR A 189 -12.59 -14.49 -12.90
N HIS A 190 -11.63 -14.44 -11.98
CA HIS A 190 -10.37 -13.69 -12.07
C HIS A 190 -10.56 -12.19 -12.32
N ARG A 191 -11.75 -11.65 -11.98
CA ARG A 191 -12.07 -10.24 -12.14
C ARG A 191 -11.78 -9.49 -10.87
N PHE A 192 -11.27 -8.27 -11.03
CA PHE A 192 -11.05 -7.37 -9.92
C PHE A 192 -12.33 -6.61 -9.55
N GLU A 193 -12.62 -6.57 -8.26
CA GLU A 193 -13.70 -5.78 -7.67
C GLU A 193 -13.11 -4.72 -6.74
N PHE A 194 -13.48 -3.45 -6.97
CA PHE A 194 -13.15 -2.40 -6.01
C PHE A 194 -13.90 -2.65 -4.70
N ARG A 195 -13.15 -2.74 -3.61
CA ARG A 195 -13.66 -2.88 -2.24
C ARG A 195 -12.69 -2.15 -1.33
N TYR A 196 -12.86 -0.83 -1.28
CA TYR A 196 -11.92 0.02 -0.60
C TYR A 196 -11.84 -0.29 0.90
N ASP A 197 -10.64 -0.59 1.40
CA ASP A 197 -10.35 -0.79 2.81
C ASP A 197 -9.41 0.29 3.33
N ASP A 198 -9.97 1.20 4.11
CA ASP A 198 -9.27 2.35 4.68
C ASP A 198 -8.26 1.98 5.78
N SER A 199 -8.31 0.73 6.29
CA SER A 199 -7.42 0.29 7.38
C SER A 199 -5.96 0.21 6.97
N PHE A 200 -5.68 0.01 5.67
CA PHE A 200 -4.33 -0.01 5.09
C PHE A 200 -3.74 1.39 4.85
N PHE A 201 -4.46 2.46 5.20
CA PHE A 201 -3.93 3.83 5.16
C PHE A 201 -3.35 4.22 6.53
N LEU A 202 -2.02 4.38 6.61
CA LEU A 202 -1.29 4.70 7.85
C LEU A 202 -1.61 3.70 8.97
N MET A 203 -1.62 2.41 8.60
CA MET A 203 -1.87 1.30 9.52
C MET A 203 -0.74 1.22 10.56
N THR A 204 -1.06 0.82 11.78
CA THR A 204 -0.03 0.70 12.82
C THR A 204 1.03 -0.35 12.43
N PRO A 205 2.30 -0.17 12.79
CA PRO A 205 3.34 -1.16 12.55
C PRO A 205 2.99 -2.55 13.09
N SER A 206 2.42 -2.61 14.29
CA SER A 206 2.02 -3.87 14.94
C SER A 206 0.91 -4.61 14.21
N GLU A 207 -0.08 -3.89 13.68
CA GLU A 207 -1.16 -4.49 12.88
C GLU A 207 -0.67 -4.85 11.48
N PHE A 208 0.11 -3.98 10.85
CA PHE A 208 0.68 -4.19 9.52
C PHE A 208 1.60 -5.43 9.49
N ALA A 209 2.40 -5.62 10.54
CA ALA A 209 3.31 -6.76 10.71
C ALA A 209 2.62 -8.13 10.84
N LYS A 210 1.30 -8.17 11.07
CA LYS A 210 0.54 -9.44 11.09
C LYS A 210 0.43 -10.05 9.70
N THR A 211 0.44 -9.21 8.67
CA THR A 211 0.21 -9.64 7.28
C THR A 211 1.35 -9.25 6.33
N HIS A 212 2.23 -8.34 6.74
CA HIS A 212 3.38 -7.88 5.94
C HIS A 212 4.70 -8.14 6.67
N ARG A 213 5.66 -8.74 5.96
CA ARG A 213 7.04 -8.91 6.46
C ARG A 213 8.02 -8.31 5.46
N PRO A 214 8.70 -7.20 5.77
CA PRO A 214 9.64 -6.59 4.84
C PRO A 214 10.92 -7.43 4.71
N LEU A 215 11.60 -7.30 3.57
CA LEU A 215 12.95 -7.85 3.38
C LEU A 215 13.99 -7.19 4.29
N ASP A 216 13.91 -5.87 4.39
CA ASP A 216 14.72 -5.07 5.31
C ASP A 216 13.88 -4.77 6.54
N ALA A 217 14.25 -5.37 7.67
CA ALA A 217 13.52 -5.31 8.92
C ALA A 217 13.33 -3.88 9.44
N ASN A 218 14.17 -2.93 9.02
CA ASN A 218 13.97 -1.51 9.34
C ASN A 218 12.61 -0.98 8.87
N TRP A 219 12.03 -1.56 7.81
CA TRP A 219 10.71 -1.17 7.30
C TRP A 219 9.54 -1.82 8.02
N ASP A 220 9.75 -2.60 9.08
CA ASP A 220 8.64 -3.09 9.90
C ASP A 220 8.09 -1.97 10.81
N LEU A 221 8.90 -0.93 11.07
CA LEU A 221 8.61 0.21 11.94
C LEU A 221 8.13 -0.18 13.35
N LEU A 222 8.46 -1.39 13.82
CA LEU A 222 8.15 -1.84 15.18
C LEU A 222 9.02 -1.14 16.23
N GLN A 223 10.15 -0.58 15.78
CA GLN A 223 11.02 0.32 16.54
C GLN A 223 11.22 1.58 15.70
N GLU A 224 11.43 2.73 16.37
CA GLU A 224 11.77 3.96 15.66
C GLU A 224 13.09 3.79 14.92
N LEU A 225 13.14 4.24 13.66
CA LEU A 225 14.36 4.24 12.88
C LEU A 225 15.36 5.22 13.50
N PRO A 226 16.65 4.86 13.65
CA PRO A 226 17.66 5.82 14.06
C PRO A 226 17.79 6.93 13.00
N ASP A 227 17.85 8.18 13.48
CA ASP A 227 18.02 9.40 12.67
C ASP A 227 19.26 9.37 11.76
#